data_AF-U2PM61-F1
#
_entry.id   AF-U2PM61-F1
#
_cell.length_a   1.000
_cell.length_b   1.000
_cell.length_c   1.000
_cell.angle_alpha   90.00
_cell.angle_beta   90.00
_cell.angle_gamma   90.00
#
_symmetry.space_group_name_H-M   'P 1'
#
loop_
_entity.id
_entity.type
_entity.pdbx_description
1 polymer ?
#
loop_
_entity_poly.entity_id
_entity_poly.type
_entity_poly.pdbx_seq_one_letter_code
_entity_poly.pdbx_strand_id
1 'polypeptide(L)'
;MGKVLTINRKINFSAEMEDTEKTITRITMNGLKEDVETKIYPRGKDLLEYYKFIVEFYKKYNIVGRVNNKDFNSVLRKYTIPLYVKEDSDYVISIGGSKGNVTRAALRRLKKGTSVKCSPVKIDLTKAISCIIRNIQGIEVVSGWFSNLGEQLQNALLQGKEVNENVDWKKFLKTVGSELKNVEFKLAGDEYVKGYVIFSLSSRGFFHIKSAISDEKYIKIAEKIVGVLERENLIEYENVKEDNEPDEENIYVDL
;
A
#
# COMPACT_ATOMS: atom_id res chain seq x y z
N MET A 1 7.53 -5.13 -15.69
CA MET A 1 7.78 -4.14 -14.62
C MET A 1 6.98 -4.57 -13.40
N GLY A 2 7.57 -4.57 -12.19
CA GLY A 2 6.86 -4.97 -10.97
C GLY A 2 5.68 -4.04 -10.68
N LYS A 3 4.61 -4.58 -10.11
CA LYS A 3 3.40 -3.84 -9.73
C LYS A 3 3.22 -3.89 -8.22
N VAL A 4 2.84 -2.76 -7.63
CA VAL A 4 2.44 -2.67 -6.22
C VAL A 4 0.92 -2.63 -6.18
N LEU A 5 0.34 -3.54 -5.39
CA LEU A 5 -1.07 -3.50 -5.04
C LEU A 5 -1.19 -2.98 -3.61
N THR A 6 -2.06 -2.01 -3.37
CA THR A 6 -2.33 -1.50 -2.01
C THR A 6 -3.77 -1.77 -1.62
N ILE A 7 -3.98 -2.11 -0.36
CA ILE A 7 -5.32 -2.32 0.19
C ILE A 7 -5.60 -1.26 1.26
N ASN A 8 -6.78 -0.66 1.18
CA ASN A 8 -7.30 0.27 2.17
C ASN A 8 -8.73 -0.13 2.51
N ARG A 9 -9.15 0.04 3.76
CA ARG A 9 -10.54 -0.17 4.16
C ARG A 9 -11.43 0.89 3.54
N LYS A 10 -12.53 0.45 2.94
CA LYS A 10 -13.64 1.29 2.50
C LYS A 10 -14.45 1.70 3.72
N ILE A 11 -14.51 3.01 4.02
CA ILE A 11 -15.38 3.54 5.10
C ILE A 11 -16.65 4.13 4.48
N ASN A 12 -16.46 4.98 3.47
CA ASN A 12 -17.53 5.50 2.63
C ASN A 12 -16.89 5.77 1.27
N PHE A 13 -17.26 5.00 0.25
CA PHE A 13 -16.82 5.21 -1.12
C PHE A 13 -17.75 4.39 -2.01
N SER A 14 -18.76 5.05 -2.57
CA SER A 14 -19.69 4.38 -3.48
C SER A 14 -18.96 3.96 -4.76
N ALA A 15 -19.19 2.72 -5.19
CA ALA A 15 -18.67 2.26 -6.48
C ALA A 15 -19.40 2.94 -7.66
N GLU A 16 -20.59 3.48 -7.40
CA GLU A 16 -21.45 4.19 -8.37
C GLU A 16 -21.30 5.71 -8.33
N MET A 17 -20.26 6.24 -7.68
CA MET A 17 -19.94 7.68 -7.73
C MET A 17 -19.76 8.13 -9.19
N GLU A 18 -20.61 9.04 -9.66
CA GLU A 18 -20.62 9.51 -11.07
C GLU A 18 -19.83 10.81 -11.29
N ASP A 19 -19.75 11.65 -10.25
CA ASP A 19 -19.11 12.96 -10.35
C ASP A 19 -17.63 12.93 -9.98
N THR A 20 -16.87 13.86 -10.57
CA THR A 20 -15.48 14.10 -10.16
C THR A 20 -15.47 14.89 -8.87
N GLU A 21 -14.84 14.34 -7.84
CA GLU A 21 -14.62 15.03 -6.57
C GLU A 21 -13.17 15.52 -6.45
N LYS A 22 -12.97 16.59 -5.68
CA LYS A 22 -11.65 17.19 -5.50
C LYS A 22 -11.44 17.79 -4.11
N THR A 23 -10.19 17.78 -3.68
CA THR A 23 -9.70 18.50 -2.50
C THR A 23 -8.57 19.43 -2.91
N ILE A 24 -8.56 20.65 -2.36
CA ILE A 24 -7.49 21.64 -2.58
C ILE A 24 -6.61 21.66 -1.33
N THR A 25 -5.29 21.64 -1.53
CA THR A 25 -4.29 21.74 -0.45
C THR A 25 -3.30 22.84 -0.80
N ARG A 26 -3.02 23.73 0.16
CA ARG A 26 -2.00 24.75 0.01
C ARG A 26 -0.63 24.17 0.37
N ILE A 27 0.35 24.40 -0.49
CA ILE A 27 1.74 23.97 -0.30
C ILE A 27 2.69 25.15 -0.49
N THR A 28 3.89 25.06 0.07
CA THR A 28 4.94 26.05 -0.18
C THR A 28 5.97 25.48 -1.16
N MET A 29 6.16 26.12 -2.30
CA MET A 29 7.09 25.76 -3.38
C MET A 29 8.09 26.89 -3.60
N ASN A 30 9.38 26.61 -3.41
CA ASN A 30 10.45 27.61 -3.58
C ASN A 30 10.16 28.98 -2.90
N GLY A 31 9.51 28.96 -1.72
CA GLY A 31 9.14 30.17 -0.96
C GLY A 31 7.78 30.79 -1.32
N LEU A 32 7.09 30.30 -2.35
CA LEU A 32 5.76 30.75 -2.76
C LEU A 32 4.68 29.79 -2.28
N LYS A 33 3.52 30.31 -1.83
CA LYS A 33 2.35 29.48 -1.53
C LYS A 33 1.62 29.17 -2.83
N GLU A 34 1.37 27.89 -3.10
CA GLU A 34 0.66 27.37 -4.27
C GLU A 34 -0.47 26.44 -3.82
N ASP A 35 -1.62 26.51 -4.49
CA ASP A 35 -2.74 25.59 -4.24
C ASP A 35 -2.67 24.43 -5.23
N VAL A 36 -2.68 23.19 -4.72
CA VAL A 36 -2.67 21.97 -5.52
C VAL A 36 -3.93 21.16 -5.30
N GLU A 37 -4.48 20.62 -6.38
CA GLU A 37 -5.70 19.81 -6.34
C GLU A 37 -5.37 18.31 -6.32
N THR A 38 -6.06 17.56 -5.47
CA THR A 38 -6.18 16.10 -5.57
C THR A 38 -7.57 15.78 -6.10
N LYS A 39 -7.66 15.07 -7.22
CA LYS A 39 -8.92 14.79 -7.91
C LYS A 39 -9.15 13.30 -8.03
N ILE A 40 -10.41 12.88 -7.95
CA ILE A 40 -10.82 11.51 -8.25
C ILE A 40 -11.86 11.50 -9.37
N TYR A 41 -11.57 10.73 -10.41
CA TYR A 41 -12.41 10.61 -11.60
C TYR A 41 -12.98 9.20 -11.68
N PRO A 42 -14.31 9.04 -11.75
CA PRO A 42 -14.91 7.75 -12.08
C PRO A 42 -14.62 7.38 -13.53
N ARG A 43 -14.41 6.08 -13.77
CA ARG A 43 -14.17 5.50 -15.11
C ARG A 43 -15.15 4.38 -15.45
N GLY A 44 -16.11 4.09 -14.56
CA GLY A 44 -17.10 3.04 -14.73
C GLY A 44 -16.59 1.65 -14.35
N LYS A 45 -17.38 0.62 -14.69
CA LYS A 45 -17.05 -0.78 -14.43
C LYS A 45 -15.79 -1.21 -15.20
N ASP A 46 -14.98 -2.04 -14.55
CA ASP A 46 -13.76 -2.65 -15.08
C ASP A 46 -13.72 -4.14 -14.64
N LEU A 47 -12.51 -4.70 -14.55
CA LEU A 47 -12.20 -6.09 -14.24
C LEU A 47 -12.83 -6.61 -12.93
N LEU A 48 -13.31 -7.86 -12.92
CA LEU A 48 -13.81 -8.58 -11.73
C LEU A 48 -14.93 -7.86 -10.97
N GLU A 49 -15.82 -7.16 -11.69
CA GLU A 49 -16.94 -6.37 -11.11
C GLU A 49 -16.48 -5.14 -10.31
N TYR A 50 -15.20 -4.81 -10.34
CA TYR A 50 -14.71 -3.58 -9.75
C TYR A 50 -15.04 -2.39 -10.65
N TYR A 51 -15.50 -1.30 -10.03
CA TYR A 51 -15.52 0.01 -10.65
C TYR A 51 -14.15 0.66 -10.52
N LYS A 52 -13.70 1.26 -11.62
CA LYS A 52 -12.41 1.94 -11.68
C LYS A 52 -12.55 3.42 -11.45
N PHE A 53 -11.63 3.94 -10.66
CA PHE A 53 -11.41 5.35 -10.46
C PHE A 53 -9.96 5.68 -10.78
N ILE A 54 -9.72 6.94 -11.17
CA ILE A 54 -8.38 7.48 -11.33
C ILE A 54 -8.22 8.60 -10.33
N VAL A 55 -7.21 8.50 -9.47
CA VAL A 55 -6.81 9.62 -8.61
C VAL A 55 -5.63 10.34 -9.24
N GLU A 56 -5.77 11.65 -9.41
CA GLU A 56 -4.67 12.55 -9.73
C GLU A 56 -4.19 13.23 -8.46
N PHE A 57 -2.91 13.05 -8.15
CA PHE A 57 -2.30 13.51 -6.91
C PHE A 57 -0.94 14.13 -7.16
N TYR A 58 -0.68 15.30 -6.57
CA TYR A 58 0.63 15.96 -6.63
C TYR A 58 1.40 15.78 -5.34
N LYS A 59 2.67 15.38 -5.47
CA LYS A 59 3.60 15.30 -4.36
C LYS A 59 4.81 16.19 -4.62
N LYS A 60 5.11 17.04 -3.65
CA LYS A 60 6.34 17.84 -3.61
C LYS A 60 7.53 16.94 -3.29
N TYR A 61 8.63 17.17 -4.00
CA TYR A 61 9.93 16.57 -3.75
C TYR A 61 10.94 17.68 -3.54
N ASN A 62 11.70 17.61 -2.45
CA ASN A 62 12.83 18.51 -2.22
C ASN A 62 14.01 17.97 -3.03
N ILE A 63 14.36 18.70 -4.08
CA ILE A 63 15.47 18.38 -4.97
C ILE A 63 16.03 19.71 -5.48
N VAL A 64 17.34 19.85 -5.42
CA VAL A 64 18.03 21.06 -5.86
C VAL A 64 18.53 20.85 -7.27
N GLY A 65 18.33 21.85 -8.12
CA GLY A 65 18.83 21.82 -9.49
C GLY A 65 18.60 23.14 -10.22
N ARG A 66 18.90 23.12 -11.52
CA ARG A 66 18.78 24.28 -12.39
C ARG A 66 18.11 23.91 -13.70
N VAL A 67 17.10 24.69 -14.11
CA VAL A 67 16.40 24.54 -15.41
C VAL A 67 16.26 25.94 -16.02
N ASN A 68 16.61 26.08 -17.30
CA ASN A 68 16.55 27.37 -18.02
C ASN A 68 17.21 28.52 -17.24
N ASN A 69 18.39 28.26 -16.69
CA ASN A 69 19.17 29.17 -15.84
C ASN A 69 18.52 29.62 -14.52
N LYS A 70 17.36 29.07 -14.14
CA LYS A 70 16.70 29.29 -12.85
C LYS A 70 16.96 28.13 -11.90
N ASP A 71 17.37 28.46 -10.68
CA ASP A 71 17.55 27.47 -9.62
C ASP A 71 16.20 27.10 -9.00
N PHE A 72 16.06 25.85 -8.58
CA PHE A 72 14.92 25.36 -7.81
C PHE A 72 15.42 24.48 -6.66
N ASN A 73 14.66 24.45 -5.57
CA ASN A 73 14.92 23.58 -4.41
C ASN A 73 13.85 22.49 -4.22
N SER A 74 12.81 22.52 -5.07
CA SER A 74 11.75 21.53 -5.05
C SER A 74 11.03 21.42 -6.39
N VAL A 75 10.44 20.25 -6.65
CA VAL A 75 9.59 19.97 -7.81
C VAL A 75 8.26 19.36 -7.37
N LEU A 76 7.21 19.59 -8.15
CA LEU A 76 5.94 18.90 -8.02
C LEU A 76 5.85 17.76 -9.02
N ARG A 77 5.62 16.55 -8.53
CA ARG A 77 5.39 15.38 -9.37
C ARG A 77 3.92 14.99 -9.33
N LYS A 78 3.31 14.93 -10.52
CA LYS A 78 1.97 14.37 -10.71
C LYS A 78 2.03 12.85 -10.69
N TYR A 79 1.09 12.24 -9.98
CA TYR A 79 0.82 10.82 -9.96
C TYR A 79 -0.61 10.57 -10.44
N THR A 80 -0.78 9.50 -11.21
CA THR A 80 -2.06 8.98 -11.63
C THR A 80 -2.18 7.57 -11.07
N ILE A 81 -3.16 7.36 -10.19
CA ILE A 81 -3.28 6.15 -9.39
C ILE A 81 -4.63 5.53 -9.70
N PRO A 82 -4.68 4.33 -10.31
CA PRO A 82 -5.93 3.63 -10.50
C PRO A 82 -6.38 3.01 -9.18
N LEU A 83 -7.63 3.27 -8.81
CA LEU A 83 -8.32 2.63 -7.70
C LEU A 83 -9.43 1.73 -8.26
N TYR A 84 -9.71 0.66 -7.54
CA TYR A 84 -10.73 -0.31 -7.84
C TYR A 84 -11.60 -0.47 -6.60
N VAL A 85 -12.91 -0.23 -6.77
CA VAL A 85 -13.92 -0.32 -5.72
C VAL A 85 -15.00 -1.30 -6.15
N LYS A 86 -15.36 -2.23 -5.28
CA LYS A 86 -16.47 -3.16 -5.50
C LYS A 86 -17.54 -2.90 -4.45
N GLU A 87 -18.81 -3.00 -4.85
CA GLU A 87 -19.96 -2.64 -4.00
C GLU A 87 -19.97 -3.46 -2.70
N ASP A 88 -19.87 -4.79 -2.81
CA ASP A 88 -19.91 -5.72 -1.69
C ASP A 88 -18.54 -5.97 -1.02
N SER A 89 -17.53 -5.15 -1.33
CA SER A 89 -16.19 -5.28 -0.73
C SER A 89 -15.93 -4.20 0.30
N ASP A 90 -15.41 -4.59 1.46
CA ASP A 90 -14.92 -3.67 2.49
C ASP A 90 -13.57 -3.02 2.13
N TYR A 91 -13.08 -3.22 0.90
CA TYR A 91 -11.76 -2.75 0.47
C TYR A 91 -11.78 -1.91 -0.80
N VAL A 92 -10.81 -1.01 -0.82
CA VAL A 92 -10.38 -0.28 -2.00
C VAL A 92 -8.97 -0.72 -2.36
N ILE A 93 -8.82 -1.18 -3.60
CA ILE A 93 -7.56 -1.68 -4.12
C ILE A 93 -6.96 -0.62 -5.04
N SER A 94 -5.64 -0.41 -4.99
CA SER A 94 -4.91 0.28 -6.06
C SER A 94 -3.87 -0.64 -6.66
N ILE A 95 -3.62 -0.55 -7.97
CA ILE A 95 -2.62 -1.37 -8.66
C ILE A 95 -1.80 -0.48 -9.59
N GLY A 96 -0.50 -0.35 -9.35
CA GLY A 96 0.33 0.46 -10.23
C GLY A 96 1.83 0.37 -9.97
N GLY A 97 2.58 1.18 -10.72
CA GLY A 97 4.04 1.31 -10.54
C GLY A 97 4.43 2.30 -9.45
N SER A 98 3.49 3.02 -8.85
CA SER A 98 3.74 3.94 -7.75
C SER A 98 4.00 3.20 -6.43
N LYS A 99 4.87 3.76 -5.58
CA LYS A 99 5.07 3.28 -4.21
C LYS A 99 3.73 3.34 -3.45
N GLY A 100 3.42 2.32 -2.64
CA GLY A 100 2.12 2.24 -1.94
C GLY A 100 1.80 3.43 -1.01
N ASN A 101 2.83 4.07 -0.45
CA ASN A 101 2.67 5.29 0.36
C ASN A 101 2.11 6.48 -0.45
N VAL A 102 2.29 6.51 -1.77
CA VAL A 102 1.70 7.55 -2.63
C VAL A 102 0.19 7.39 -2.70
N THR A 103 -0.31 6.16 -2.85
CA THR A 103 -1.76 5.87 -2.82
C THR A 103 -2.37 6.28 -1.48
N ARG A 104 -1.75 5.90 -0.36
CA ARG A 104 -2.25 6.26 0.98
C ARG A 104 -2.33 7.78 1.17
N ALA A 105 -1.29 8.51 0.77
CA ALA A 105 -1.28 9.96 0.87
C ALA A 105 -2.39 10.61 0.02
N ALA A 106 -2.62 10.08 -1.19
CA ALA A 106 -3.69 10.57 -2.06
C ALA A 106 -5.09 10.34 -1.45
N LEU A 107 -5.36 9.14 -0.93
CA LEU A 107 -6.62 8.80 -0.26
C LEU A 107 -6.83 9.64 1.01
N ARG A 108 -5.77 9.89 1.79
CA ARG A 108 -5.84 10.75 2.98
C ARG A 108 -6.28 12.17 2.64
N ARG A 109 -5.79 12.74 1.53
CA ARG A 109 -6.19 14.08 1.08
C ARG A 109 -7.64 14.12 0.61
N LEU A 110 -8.06 13.14 -0.19
CA LEU A 110 -9.46 13.05 -0.62
C LEU A 110 -10.40 12.93 0.58
N LYS A 111 -10.02 12.24 1.65
CA LYS A 111 -10.85 12.12 2.87
C LYS A 111 -11.39 13.47 3.36
N LYS A 112 -10.66 14.58 3.22
CA LYS A 112 -11.15 15.92 3.59
C LYS A 112 -12.03 16.49 2.45
N GLY A 113 -13.31 16.74 2.73
CA GLY A 113 -14.22 17.45 1.83
C GLY A 113 -14.82 16.64 0.67
N THR A 114 -14.55 15.34 0.56
CA THR A 114 -15.14 14.43 -0.45
C THR A 114 -15.96 13.32 0.21
N SER A 115 -16.78 12.61 -0.56
CA SER A 115 -17.46 11.38 -0.16
C SER A 115 -16.50 10.19 -0.04
N VAL A 116 -15.25 10.31 -0.52
CA VAL A 116 -14.24 9.24 -0.52
C VAL A 116 -13.50 9.17 0.82
N LYS A 117 -13.98 8.27 1.68
CA LYS A 117 -13.40 7.93 2.99
C LYS A 117 -12.81 6.52 2.95
N CYS A 118 -11.50 6.44 3.03
CA CYS A 118 -10.74 5.20 3.17
C CYS A 118 -9.83 5.27 4.41
N SER A 119 -9.54 4.12 5.03
CA SER A 119 -8.51 4.01 6.07
C SER A 119 -7.39 3.07 5.67
N PRO A 120 -6.12 3.41 5.94
CA PRO A 120 -5.02 2.48 5.79
C PRO A 120 -5.21 1.24 6.66
N VAL A 121 -4.83 0.09 6.11
CA VAL A 121 -4.79 -1.17 6.87
C VAL A 121 -3.41 -1.42 7.46
N LYS A 122 -3.36 -2.09 8.60
CA LYS A 122 -2.13 -2.61 9.20
C LYS A 122 -2.33 -4.10 9.47
N ILE A 123 -1.30 -4.88 9.21
CA ILE A 123 -1.34 -6.34 9.34
C ILE A 123 -0.28 -6.75 10.35
N ASP A 124 -0.69 -7.50 11.36
CA ASP A 124 0.23 -8.22 12.25
C ASP A 124 0.82 -9.40 11.48
N LEU A 125 1.96 -9.16 10.82
CA LEU A 125 2.62 -10.16 9.99
C LEU A 125 3.04 -11.41 10.78
N THR A 126 3.32 -11.27 12.07
CA THR A 126 3.71 -12.39 12.94
C THR A 126 2.59 -13.42 13.04
N LYS A 127 1.36 -12.96 13.25
CA LYS A 127 0.17 -13.83 13.30
C LYS A 127 -0.28 -14.24 11.90
N ALA A 128 -0.25 -13.31 10.95
CA ALA A 128 -0.70 -13.50 9.58
C ALA A 128 -0.02 -14.67 8.87
N ILE A 129 1.29 -14.86 9.05
CA ILE A 129 2.03 -15.97 8.40
C ILE A 129 1.39 -17.32 8.71
N SER A 130 1.17 -17.62 9.99
CA SER A 130 0.62 -18.91 10.40
C SER A 130 -0.80 -19.12 9.86
N CYS A 131 -1.60 -18.05 9.85
CA CYS A 131 -2.96 -18.04 9.32
C CYS A 131 -2.97 -18.31 7.80
N ILE A 132 -2.12 -17.62 7.05
CA ILE A 132 -1.98 -17.75 5.60
C ILE A 132 -1.54 -19.17 5.22
N ILE A 133 -0.47 -19.70 5.83
CA ILE A 133 0.06 -21.04 5.51
C ILE A 133 -0.97 -22.13 5.76
N ARG A 134 -1.75 -22.02 6.85
CA ARG A 134 -2.77 -23.02 7.21
C ARG A 134 -3.97 -23.02 6.26
N ASN A 135 -4.34 -21.85 5.73
CA ASN A 135 -5.58 -21.68 4.96
C ASN A 135 -5.37 -21.66 3.44
N ILE A 136 -4.12 -21.51 2.98
CA ILE A 136 -3.80 -21.43 1.55
C ILE A 136 -2.85 -22.55 1.19
N GLN A 137 -3.37 -23.56 0.49
CA GLN A 137 -2.57 -24.67 0.01
C GLN A 137 -1.46 -24.20 -0.94
N GLY A 138 -0.26 -24.79 -0.79
CA GLY A 138 0.88 -24.54 -1.67
C GLY A 138 1.62 -23.22 -1.44
N ILE A 139 1.35 -22.52 -0.33
CA ILE A 139 2.08 -21.31 0.05
C ILE A 139 3.20 -21.62 1.05
N GLU A 140 4.37 -21.02 0.82
CA GLU A 140 5.53 -21.11 1.72
C GLU A 140 6.17 -19.74 1.93
N VAL A 141 6.83 -19.54 3.08
CA VAL A 141 7.62 -18.33 3.36
C VAL A 141 9.02 -18.50 2.81
N VAL A 142 9.47 -17.52 2.02
CA VAL A 142 10.79 -17.51 1.39
C VAL A 142 11.73 -16.53 2.09
N SER A 143 11.20 -15.40 2.57
CA SER A 143 11.99 -14.39 3.27
C SER A 143 11.16 -13.48 4.18
N GLY A 144 11.83 -12.81 5.11
CA GLY A 144 11.24 -11.84 6.03
C GLY A 144 12.21 -10.72 6.40
N TRP A 145 11.70 -9.49 6.38
CA TRP A 145 12.44 -8.28 6.74
C TRP A 145 12.05 -7.80 8.13
N PHE A 146 12.99 -7.88 9.05
CA PHE A 146 12.87 -7.38 10.41
C PHE A 146 13.56 -6.02 10.55
N SER A 147 12.98 -5.16 11.38
CA SER A 147 13.55 -3.87 11.79
C SER A 147 13.47 -3.71 13.30
N ASN A 148 14.21 -2.74 13.84
CA ASN A 148 14.27 -2.42 15.27
C ASN A 148 14.80 -3.59 16.12
N LEU A 149 15.84 -4.28 15.63
CA LEU A 149 16.45 -5.42 16.31
C LEU A 149 17.45 -5.05 17.43
N GLY A 150 17.70 -3.75 17.65
CA GLY A 150 18.61 -3.20 18.67
C GLY A 150 19.77 -2.40 18.08
N GLU A 151 20.66 -1.88 18.94
CA GLU A 151 21.74 -0.96 18.51
C GLU A 151 22.77 -1.61 17.57
N GLN A 152 23.16 -2.86 17.84
CA GLN A 152 24.21 -3.57 17.10
C GLN A 152 23.71 -4.16 15.76
N LEU A 153 22.40 -4.41 15.66
CA LEU A 153 21.75 -4.89 14.44
C LEU A 153 20.39 -4.23 14.37
N GLN A 154 20.23 -3.27 13.45
CA GLN A 154 18.98 -2.52 13.33
C GLN A 154 17.97 -3.24 12.43
N ASN A 155 18.44 -3.87 11.35
CA ASN A 155 17.59 -4.52 10.36
C ASN A 155 18.22 -5.83 9.88
N ALA A 156 17.38 -6.81 9.54
CA ALA A 156 17.83 -8.08 8.98
C ALA A 156 16.85 -8.63 7.94
N LEU A 157 17.39 -9.17 6.85
CA LEU A 157 16.66 -10.02 5.91
C LEU A 157 17.01 -11.48 6.19
N LEU A 158 16.04 -12.25 6.67
CA LEU A 158 16.16 -13.70 6.75
C LEU A 158 15.57 -14.30 5.48
N GLN A 159 16.27 -15.26 4.86
CA GLN A 159 15.85 -15.91 3.62
C GLN A 159 16.27 -17.38 3.59
N GLY A 160 15.49 -18.21 2.90
CA GLY A 160 15.78 -19.64 2.73
C GLY A 160 14.53 -20.51 2.82
N LYS A 161 14.72 -21.81 2.60
CA LYS A 161 13.65 -22.80 2.78
C LYS A 161 13.27 -22.87 4.26
N GLU A 162 11.97 -22.86 4.55
CA GLU A 162 11.43 -22.95 5.93
C GLU A 162 12.03 -21.88 6.87
N VAL A 163 12.38 -20.71 6.32
CA VAL A 163 13.06 -19.64 7.07
C VAL A 163 12.28 -19.19 8.30
N ASN A 164 10.94 -19.25 8.23
CA ASN A 164 10.04 -18.90 9.33
C ASN A 164 10.10 -19.88 10.52
N GLU A 165 10.73 -21.05 10.35
CA GLU A 165 10.93 -22.03 11.42
C GLU A 165 12.33 -21.98 12.03
N ASN A 166 13.25 -21.20 11.45
CA ASN A 166 14.63 -21.09 11.90
C ASN A 166 14.73 -20.40 13.27
N VAL A 167 15.81 -20.71 14.00
CA VAL A 167 16.14 -20.17 15.32
C VAL A 167 16.23 -18.64 15.29
N ASP A 168 16.88 -18.06 14.28
CA ASP A 168 17.01 -16.61 14.16
C ASP A 168 15.66 -15.91 13.95
N TRP A 169 14.76 -16.52 13.18
CA TRP A 169 13.41 -16.00 13.00
C TRP A 169 12.65 -15.97 14.32
N LYS A 170 12.64 -17.10 15.04
CA LYS A 170 12.01 -17.24 16.36
C LYS A 170 12.62 -16.29 17.38
N LYS A 171 13.93 -16.06 17.31
CA LYS A 171 14.64 -15.07 18.14
C LYS A 171 14.17 -13.66 17.83
N PHE A 172 14.16 -13.24 16.57
CA PHE A 172 13.77 -11.89 16.16
C PHE A 172 12.30 -11.56 16.45
N LEU A 173 11.40 -12.54 16.38
CA LEU A 173 10.00 -12.36 16.81
C LEU A 173 9.85 -12.10 18.32
N LYS A 174 10.79 -12.60 19.14
CA LYS A 174 10.77 -12.43 20.61
C LYS A 174 11.55 -11.20 21.08
N THR A 175 12.37 -10.60 20.22
CA THR A 175 13.11 -9.37 20.54
C THR A 175 12.13 -8.23 20.80
N VAL A 176 12.23 -7.60 21.97
CA VAL A 176 11.37 -6.47 22.35
C VAL A 176 11.56 -5.31 21.37
N GLY A 177 10.45 -4.77 20.85
CA GLY A 177 10.45 -3.66 19.90
C GLY A 177 10.73 -4.05 18.44
N SER A 178 11.09 -5.31 18.18
CA SER A 178 11.29 -5.84 16.84
C SER A 178 9.99 -5.82 16.03
N GLU A 179 10.10 -5.45 14.76
CA GLU A 179 8.98 -5.41 13.84
C GLU A 179 9.28 -6.19 12.57
N LEU A 180 8.43 -7.15 12.25
CA LEU A 180 8.40 -7.78 10.93
C LEU A 180 7.65 -6.85 9.97
N LYS A 181 8.39 -6.19 9.07
CA LYS A 181 7.81 -5.17 8.16
C LYS A 181 7.34 -5.76 6.83
N ASN A 182 8.01 -6.81 6.34
CA ASN A 182 7.67 -7.45 5.08
C ASN A 182 7.96 -8.95 5.14
N VAL A 183 7.14 -9.74 4.46
CA VAL A 183 7.34 -11.19 4.27
C VAL A 183 7.16 -11.49 2.79
N GLU A 184 8.06 -12.30 2.23
CA GLU A 184 7.92 -12.84 0.88
C GLU A 184 7.42 -14.27 0.93
N PHE A 185 6.35 -14.52 0.18
CA PHE A 185 5.74 -15.82 0.01
C PHE A 185 5.97 -16.34 -1.40
N LYS A 186 6.07 -17.65 -1.52
CA LYS A 186 5.96 -18.38 -2.78
C LYS A 186 4.67 -19.19 -2.76
N LEU A 187 3.83 -18.96 -3.76
CA LEU A 187 2.57 -19.67 -3.95
C LEU A 187 2.69 -20.55 -5.19
N ALA A 188 2.60 -21.86 -5.00
CA ALA A 188 2.55 -22.83 -6.09
C ALA A 188 1.20 -22.77 -6.82
N GLY A 189 1.23 -23.05 -8.12
CA GLY A 189 0.03 -23.12 -8.96
C GLY A 189 0.38 -23.41 -10.41
N ASP A 190 -0.36 -24.33 -11.02
CA ASP A 190 -0.16 -24.77 -12.42
C ASP A 190 -0.46 -23.64 -13.42
N GLU A 191 -1.24 -22.64 -13.00
CA GLU A 191 -1.59 -21.46 -13.80
C GLU A 191 -0.44 -20.45 -13.95
N TYR A 192 0.69 -20.66 -13.26
CA TYR A 192 1.87 -19.80 -13.33
C TYR A 192 2.95 -20.41 -14.22
N VAL A 193 3.61 -19.58 -15.04
CA VAL A 193 4.64 -20.03 -16.00
C VAL A 193 5.76 -20.84 -15.36
N LYS A 194 6.14 -20.53 -14.11
CA LYS A 194 7.18 -21.25 -13.36
C LYS A 194 6.63 -22.33 -12.42
N GLY A 195 5.33 -22.61 -12.47
CA GLY A 195 4.59 -23.39 -11.47
C GLY A 195 4.40 -22.69 -10.12
N TYR A 196 4.82 -21.42 -10.00
CA TYR A 196 4.64 -20.60 -8.81
C TYR A 196 4.69 -19.10 -9.12
N VAL A 197 4.23 -18.30 -8.16
CA VAL A 197 4.42 -16.84 -8.09
C VAL A 197 5.06 -16.47 -6.75
N ILE A 198 5.95 -15.48 -6.79
CA ILE A 198 6.54 -14.87 -5.59
C ILE A 198 5.91 -13.50 -5.37
N PHE A 199 5.42 -13.27 -4.16
CA PHE A 199 4.83 -12.01 -3.75
C PHE A 199 5.30 -11.60 -2.35
N SER A 200 5.45 -10.30 -2.12
CA SER A 200 5.75 -9.74 -0.80
C SER A 200 4.48 -9.12 -0.21
N LEU A 201 4.24 -9.37 1.07
CA LEU A 201 3.22 -8.70 1.88
C LEU A 201 3.91 -7.83 2.94
N SER A 202 3.59 -6.54 2.98
CA SER A 202 4.06 -5.65 4.04
C SER A 202 3.06 -5.56 5.19
N SER A 203 3.54 -5.19 6.39
CA SER A 203 2.69 -4.87 7.54
C SER A 203 1.77 -3.67 7.31
N ARG A 204 1.99 -2.92 6.22
CA ARG A 204 1.16 -1.83 5.72
C ARG A 204 0.16 -2.29 4.63
N GLY A 205 -0.14 -3.58 4.50
CA GLY A 205 -1.13 -4.06 3.52
C GLY A 205 -0.79 -3.78 2.05
N PHE A 206 0.49 -3.56 1.76
CA PHE A 206 1.01 -3.52 0.40
C PHE A 206 1.41 -4.92 -0.05
N PHE A 207 0.95 -5.29 -1.22
CA PHE A 207 1.36 -6.47 -1.94
C PHE A 207 2.31 -6.04 -3.06
N HIS A 208 3.35 -6.83 -3.28
CA HIS A 208 4.29 -6.59 -4.37
C HIS A 208 4.60 -7.90 -5.10
N ILE A 209 4.38 -7.93 -6.40
CA ILE A 209 4.67 -9.09 -7.25
C ILE A 209 5.69 -8.67 -8.31
N LYS A 210 6.83 -9.35 -8.32
CA LYS A 210 7.91 -9.13 -9.29
C LYS A 210 7.65 -9.84 -10.62
N SER A 211 6.79 -10.86 -10.62
CA SER A 211 6.49 -11.69 -11.80
C SER A 211 5.44 -11.05 -12.71
N ALA A 212 5.54 -11.30 -14.01
CA ALA A 212 4.54 -10.87 -14.98
C ALA A 212 3.27 -11.73 -14.84
N ILE A 213 2.34 -11.30 -14.00
CA ILE A 213 0.97 -11.84 -13.92
C ILE A 213 -0.04 -10.78 -14.34
N SER A 214 -1.24 -11.20 -14.75
CA SER A 214 -2.33 -10.28 -15.06
C SER A 214 -2.83 -9.58 -13.80
N ASP A 215 -3.45 -8.41 -13.95
CA ASP A 215 -4.06 -7.69 -12.83
C ASP A 215 -5.17 -8.52 -12.17
N GLU A 216 -5.88 -9.34 -12.95
CA GLU A 216 -6.88 -10.28 -12.44
C GLU A 216 -6.30 -11.28 -11.45
N LYS A 217 -5.20 -11.94 -11.84
CA LYS A 217 -4.52 -12.90 -10.97
C LYS A 217 -3.96 -12.20 -9.73
N TYR A 218 -3.48 -10.96 -9.88
CA TYR A 218 -2.98 -10.18 -8.76
C TYR A 218 -4.08 -9.86 -7.74
N ILE A 219 -5.23 -9.36 -8.20
CA ILE A 219 -6.39 -9.08 -7.34
C ILE A 219 -6.84 -10.36 -6.64
N LYS A 220 -6.99 -11.47 -7.36
CA LYS A 220 -7.40 -12.76 -6.78
C LYS A 220 -6.47 -13.24 -5.66
N ILE A 221 -5.15 -13.09 -5.83
CA ILE A 221 -4.18 -13.41 -4.76
C ILE A 221 -4.40 -12.51 -3.55
N ALA A 222 -4.54 -11.20 -3.78
CA ALA A 222 -4.75 -10.23 -2.72
C ALA A 222 -6.05 -10.48 -1.94
N GLU A 223 -7.17 -10.70 -2.64
CA GLU A 223 -8.47 -11.04 -2.04
C GLU A 223 -8.40 -12.33 -1.24
N LYS A 224 -7.76 -13.37 -1.77
CA LYS A 224 -7.59 -14.65 -1.06
C LYS A 224 -6.83 -14.47 0.26
N ILE A 225 -5.77 -13.67 0.24
CA ILE A 225 -4.97 -13.39 1.45
C ILE A 225 -5.78 -12.54 2.43
N VAL A 226 -6.40 -11.46 1.97
CA VAL A 226 -7.20 -10.56 2.83
C VAL A 226 -8.37 -11.29 3.46
N GLY A 227 -9.16 -12.03 2.68
CA GLY A 227 -10.30 -12.77 3.22
C GLY A 227 -9.92 -13.86 4.22
N VAL A 228 -8.68 -14.36 4.18
CA VAL A 228 -8.14 -15.23 5.25
C VAL A 228 -7.83 -14.41 6.50
N LEU A 229 -7.15 -13.27 6.37
CA LEU A 229 -6.78 -12.41 7.50
C LEU A 229 -7.98 -11.76 8.19
N GLU A 230 -9.02 -11.42 7.45
CA GLU A 230 -10.26 -10.85 7.99
C GLU A 230 -11.03 -11.82 8.87
N ARG A 231 -11.18 -13.07 8.41
CA ARG A 231 -11.91 -14.10 9.16
C ARG A 231 -11.28 -14.36 10.53
N GLU A 232 -9.98 -14.14 10.65
CA GLU A 232 -9.22 -14.28 11.90
C GLU A 232 -8.98 -12.94 12.61
N ASN A 233 -9.58 -11.84 12.13
CA ASN A 233 -9.45 -10.49 12.70
C ASN A 233 -7.99 -10.01 12.85
N LEU A 234 -7.16 -10.27 11.83
CA LEU A 234 -5.73 -9.94 11.80
C LEU A 234 -5.41 -8.65 11.04
N ILE A 235 -6.44 -7.90 10.64
CA ILE A 235 -6.32 -6.60 9.98
C ILE A 235 -6.73 -5.53 10.98
N GLU A 236 -5.76 -4.71 11.36
CA GLU A 236 -5.99 -3.49 12.14
C GLU A 236 -6.28 -2.32 11.18
N TYR A 237 -7.10 -1.39 11.64
CA TYR A 237 -7.41 -0.17 10.92
C TYR A 237 -6.87 1.01 11.71
N GLU A 238 -6.22 1.94 11.04
CA GLU A 238 -5.84 3.19 11.70
C GLU A 238 -7.13 3.92 12.10
N ASN A 239 -7.27 4.23 13.40
CA ASN A 239 -8.32 5.08 13.94
C ASN A 239 -8.09 6.50 13.43
N VAL A 240 -8.67 6.83 12.27
CA VAL A 240 -8.47 8.12 11.65
C VAL A 240 -9.37 9.14 12.33
N LYS A 241 -8.89 9.77 13.41
CA LYS A 241 -9.47 11.01 13.94
C LYS A 241 -9.54 12.00 12.78
N GLU A 242 -10.65 12.72 12.64
CA GLU A 242 -10.74 13.83 11.69
C GLU A 242 -9.80 14.92 12.21
N ASP A 243 -8.58 14.97 11.68
CA ASP A 243 -7.62 16.01 12.03
C ASP A 243 -8.16 17.36 11.58
N ASN A 244 -8.72 18.11 12.55
CA ASN A 244 -9.22 19.48 12.43
C ASN A 244 -8.10 20.54 12.54
N GLU A 245 -6.86 20.23 12.15
CA GLU A 245 -5.78 21.21 12.15
C GLU A 245 -5.60 21.89 10.77
N PRO A 246 -5.33 23.20 10.75
CA PRO A 246 -5.05 23.94 9.52
C PRO A 246 -3.74 23.45 8.91
N ASP A 247 -3.83 22.94 7.68
CA ASP A 247 -2.75 22.28 6.94
C ASP A 247 -1.60 23.26 6.57
N GLU A 248 -0.60 23.41 7.45
CA GLU A 248 0.78 23.67 7.03
C GLU A 248 1.54 22.33 7.07
N GLU A 249 1.45 21.52 6.00
CA GLU A 249 2.22 20.26 5.90
C GLU A 249 3.72 20.57 5.72
N ASN A 250 4.49 20.50 6.82
CA ASN A 250 5.91 20.17 6.78
C ASN A 250 6.05 18.69 6.40
N ILE A 251 6.24 18.42 5.10
CA ILE A 251 6.44 17.05 4.61
C ILE A 251 7.84 16.58 5.01
N TYR A 252 7.92 15.79 6.08
CA TYR A 252 9.12 15.01 6.40
C TYR A 252 9.35 13.95 5.32
N VAL A 253 10.59 13.89 4.84
CA VAL A 253 11.07 12.87 3.90
C VAL A 253 11.74 11.79 4.74
N ASP A 254 11.15 10.60 4.80
CA ASP A 254 11.94 9.40 5.11
C ASP A 254 12.85 9.16 3.91
N LEU A 255 14.14 9.47 4.09
CA LEU A 255 15.24 9.18 3.17
C LEU A 255 15.47 7.67 3.05
#